data_AF-V4QQ01-F1
#
_entry.id   AF-V4QQ01-F1
#
_cell.length_a   1.000
_cell.length_b   1.000
_cell.length_c   1.000
_cell.angle_alpha   90.00
_cell.angle_beta   90.00
_cell.angle_gamma   90.00
#
_symmetry.space_group_name_H-M   'P 1'
#
loop_
_entity.id
_entity.type
_entity.pdbx_description
1 polymer ?
#
loop_
_entity_poly.entity_id
_entity_poly.type
_entity_poly.pdbx_seq_one_letter_code
_entity_poly.pdbx_strand_id
1 'polypeptide(L)'
;MHRLIDGNAVRCEPEGEDRYGRTLARCFVGDTDIAAAQVRAGLAVAYRRYSDRYVREEEAAQAARRGAWVYTFQTPEDYRYAKN
;
A
#
# COMPACT_ATOMS: atom_id res chain seq x y z
N MET A 1 6.77 -10.11 -4.24
CA MET A 1 5.91 -9.94 -3.05
C MET A 1 5.68 -11.25 -2.32
N HIS A 2 5.31 -12.36 -3.01
CA HIS A 2 5.08 -13.66 -2.35
C HIS A 2 6.22 -14.09 -1.42
N ARG A 3 7.48 -13.99 -1.86
CA ARG A 3 8.67 -14.29 -1.05
C ARG A 3 8.88 -13.41 0.19
N LEU A 4 8.27 -12.21 0.25
CA LEU A 4 8.44 -11.32 1.41
C LEU A 4 7.74 -11.90 2.63
N ILE A 5 6.56 -12.49 2.42
CA ILE A 5 5.71 -12.99 3.51
C ILE A 5 5.76 -14.52 3.65
N ASP A 6 6.06 -15.24 2.57
CA ASP A 6 6.04 -16.71 2.57
C ASP A 6 7.19 -17.27 3.42
N GLY A 7 6.84 -18.13 4.39
CA GLY A 7 7.76 -18.71 5.35
C GLY A 7 8.35 -17.74 6.40
N ASN A 8 7.98 -16.45 6.37
CA ASN A 8 8.50 -15.46 7.30
C ASN A 8 7.51 -15.13 8.42
N ALA A 9 8.03 -14.85 9.63
CA ALA A 9 7.21 -14.37 10.73
C ALA A 9 6.71 -12.94 10.43
N VAL A 10 5.39 -12.77 10.46
CA VAL A 10 4.73 -11.47 10.27
C VAL A 10 4.25 -10.94 11.61
N ARG A 11 4.61 -9.70 11.93
CA ARG A 11 4.12 -8.96 13.10
C ARG A 11 3.22 -7.83 12.63
N CYS A 12 1.98 -7.80 13.08
CA CYS A 12 1.04 -6.72 12.79
C CYS A 12 0.75 -5.89 14.04
N GLU A 13 0.79 -4.57 13.88
CA GLU A 13 0.44 -3.56 14.88
C GLU A 13 -0.91 -2.96 14.50
N PRO A 14 -1.99 -3.22 15.25
CA PRO A 14 -3.27 -2.55 15.06
C PRO A 14 -3.14 -1.05 15.33
N GLU A 15 -3.70 -0.23 14.44
CA GLU A 15 -3.72 1.24 14.56
C GLU A 15 -5.14 1.80 14.78
N GLY A 16 -6.16 0.95 14.72
CA GLY A 16 -7.55 1.31 14.97
C GLY A 16 -8.52 0.52 14.10
N GLU A 17 -9.73 1.02 13.98
CA GLU A 17 -10.77 0.46 13.11
C GLU A 17 -11.29 1.53 12.16
N ASP A 18 -11.69 1.12 10.96
CA ASP A 18 -12.40 2.00 10.05
C ASP A 18 -13.90 2.11 10.41
N ARG A 19 -14.63 2.95 9.65
CA ARG A 19 -16.07 3.18 9.86
C ARG A 19 -16.96 1.93 9.74
N TYR A 20 -16.42 0.83 9.23
CA TYR A 20 -17.11 -0.44 9.06
C TYR A 20 -16.71 -1.47 10.13
N GLY A 21 -15.93 -1.07 11.14
CA GLY A 21 -15.46 -1.96 12.21
C GLY A 21 -14.34 -2.91 11.77
N ARG A 22 -13.62 -2.60 10.68
CA ARG A 22 -12.49 -3.41 10.23
C ARG A 22 -11.20 -2.89 10.85
N THR A 23 -10.41 -3.79 11.44
CA THR A 23 -9.09 -3.44 11.98
C THR A 23 -8.15 -2.95 10.88
N LEU A 24 -7.60 -1.76 11.09
CA LEU A 24 -6.50 -1.20 10.32
C LEU A 24 -5.20 -1.49 11.05
N ALA A 25 -4.22 -2.05 10.35
CA ALA A 25 -2.95 -2.44 10.95
C ALA A 25 -1.78 -2.18 10.01
N ARG A 26 -0.61 -1.96 10.58
CA ARG A 26 0.66 -2.07 9.87
C ARG A 26 1.28 -3.43 10.13
N CYS A 27 1.78 -4.06 9.08
CA CYS A 27 2.37 -5.39 9.19
C CYS A 27 3.82 -5.36 8.70
N PHE A 28 4.66 -6.11 9.41
CA PHE A 28 6.10 -6.11 9.24
C PHE A 28 6.64 -7.53 9.12
N VAL A 29 7.67 -7.69 8.29
CA VAL A 29 8.58 -8.85 8.31
C VAL A 29 9.95 -8.34 8.76
N GLY A 30 10.37 -8.70 9.96
CA GLY A 30 11.46 -8.01 10.64
C GLY A 30 11.14 -6.52 10.80
N ASP A 31 11.96 -5.66 10.22
CA ASP A 31 11.77 -4.20 10.18
C ASP A 31 11.13 -3.71 8.86
N THR A 32 10.82 -4.62 7.93
CA THR A 32 10.26 -4.26 6.63
C THR A 32 8.75 -4.06 6.74
N ASP A 33 8.28 -2.83 6.58
CA ASP A 33 6.85 -2.52 6.41
C ASP A 33 6.35 -3.10 5.06
N ILE A 34 5.39 -4.02 5.15
CA ILE A 34 4.86 -4.73 3.99
C ILE A 34 4.11 -3.78 3.04
N ALA A 35 3.33 -2.84 3.58
CA ALA A 35 2.59 -1.89 2.78
C ALA A 35 3.53 -0.93 2.06
N ALA A 36 4.56 -0.42 2.76
CA ALA A 36 5.60 0.40 2.14
C ALA A 36 6.31 -0.34 1.01
N ALA A 37 6.64 -1.63 1.21
CA ALA A 37 7.28 -2.46 0.19
C ALA A 37 6.37 -2.69 -1.04
N GLN A 38 5.06 -2.87 -0.83
CA GLN A 38 4.08 -2.99 -1.91
C GLN A 38 3.97 -1.71 -2.74
N VAL A 39 3.85 -0.56 -2.08
CA VAL A 39 3.74 0.73 -2.75
C VAL A 39 5.03 1.03 -3.54
N ARG A 40 6.21 0.82 -2.93
CA ARG A 40 7.52 1.03 -3.58
C ARG A 40 7.75 0.12 -4.79
N ALA A 41 7.12 -1.06 -4.80
CA ALA A 41 7.15 -1.98 -5.94
C ALA A 41 6.12 -1.62 -7.04
N GLY A 42 5.28 -0.61 -6.82
CA GLY A 42 4.20 -0.21 -7.75
C GLY A 42 3.04 -1.19 -7.77
N LEU A 43 2.86 -1.98 -6.70
CA LEU A 43 1.78 -2.97 -6.56
C LEU A 43 0.55 -2.40 -5.83
N ALA A 44 0.70 -1.24 -5.19
CA ALA A 44 -0.33 -0.52 -4.47
C ALA A 44 -0.12 0.98 -4.62
N VAL A 45 -1.17 1.76 -4.38
CA VAL A 45 -1.15 3.23 -4.34
C VAL A 45 -1.21 3.74 -2.91
N ALA A 46 -0.65 4.91 -2.63
CA ALA A 46 -0.74 5.54 -1.32
C ALA A 46 -2.15 6.12 -1.12
N TYR A 47 -2.85 5.71 -0.07
CA TYR A 47 -4.20 6.19 0.21
C TYR A 47 -4.19 7.48 1.05
N ARG A 48 -3.97 8.61 0.35
CA ARG A 48 -3.74 9.94 0.95
C ARG A 48 -4.91 10.47 1.77
N ARG A 49 -6.12 9.95 1.57
CA ARG A 49 -7.29 10.29 2.40
C ARG A 49 -7.12 9.84 3.86
N TYR A 50 -6.33 8.79 4.10
CA TYR A 50 -6.12 8.23 5.43
C TYR A 50 -4.77 8.63 6.02
N SER A 51 -3.72 8.66 5.20
CA SER A 51 -2.37 8.97 5.66
C SER A 51 -1.42 9.29 4.50
N ASP A 52 -0.44 10.16 4.76
CA ASP A 52 0.67 10.46 3.83
C ASP A 52 1.86 9.49 3.97
N ARG A 53 1.76 8.49 4.85
CA ARG A 53 2.89 7.62 5.25
C ARG A 53 3.64 6.98 4.09
N TYR A 54 2.94 6.61 3.01
CA TYR A 54 3.52 5.88 1.87
C TYR A 54 3.68 6.74 0.60
N VAL A 55 3.50 8.05 0.70
CA VAL A 55 3.60 8.96 -0.46
C VAL A 55 5.00 8.89 -1.08
N ARG A 56 6.05 8.85 -0.26
CA ARG A 56 7.44 8.77 -0.75
C ARG A 56 7.71 7.46 -1.52
N GLU A 57 7.17 6.34 -1.05
CA GLU A 57 7.26 5.05 -1.72
C GLU A 57 6.56 5.08 -3.08
N GLU A 58 5.41 5.75 -3.15
CA GLU A 58 4.63 5.90 -4.38
C GLU A 58 5.36 6.78 -5.39
N GLU A 59 5.88 7.94 -4.96
CA GLU A 59 6.70 8.83 -5.78
C GLU A 59 7.93 8.10 -6.33
N ALA A 60 8.60 7.29 -5.50
CA ALA A 60 9.73 6.47 -5.94
C ALA A 60 9.32 5.42 -6.97
N ALA A 61 8.14 4.80 -6.82
CA ALA A 61 7.62 3.83 -7.77
C ALA A 61 7.23 4.48 -9.11
N GLN A 62 6.65 5.69 -9.07
CA GLN A 62 6.32 6.50 -10.24
C GLN A 62 7.58 6.91 -11.01
N ALA A 63 8.55 7.52 -10.33
CA ALA A 63 9.80 7.98 -10.93
C ALA A 63 10.58 6.82 -11.57
N ALA A 64 10.55 5.64 -10.94
CA ALA A 64 11.18 4.43 -11.44
C ALA A 64 10.31 3.59 -12.41
N ARG A 65 9.10 4.06 -12.75
CA ARG A 65 8.13 3.35 -13.59
C ARG A 65 7.96 1.88 -13.19
N ARG A 66 7.61 1.61 -11.93
CA ARG A 66 7.45 0.25 -11.39
C ARG A 66 6.00 -0.18 -11.33
N GLY A 67 5.75 -1.47 -11.56
CA GLY A 67 4.42 -2.07 -11.39
C GLY A 67 3.37 -1.38 -12.27
N ALA A 68 2.26 -0.94 -11.68
CA ALA A 68 1.20 -0.23 -12.40
C ALA A 68 1.70 1.06 -13.09
N TRP A 69 2.73 1.72 -12.53
CA TRP A 69 3.27 2.99 -13.03
C TRP A 69 4.08 2.87 -14.33
N VAL A 70 4.21 1.67 -14.92
CA VAL A 70 4.70 1.55 -16.30
C VAL A 70 3.68 2.10 -17.31
N TYR A 71 2.40 2.14 -16.92
CA TYR A 71 1.25 2.61 -17.71
C TYR A 71 0.58 3.82 -17.04
N THR A 72 -0.29 4.49 -17.79
CA THR A 72 -1.29 5.40 -17.23
C THR A 72 -2.50 4.58 -16.78
N PHE A 73 -2.96 4.79 -15.55
CA PHE A 73 -4.14 4.12 -15.02
C PHE A 73 -4.94 5.06 -14.12
N GLN A 74 -6.24 4.79 -13.98
CA GLN A 74 -7.08 5.43 -12.99
C GLN A 74 -6.80 4.82 -11.61
N THR A 75 -6.61 5.64 -10.57
CA THR A 75 -6.38 5.09 -9.24
C THR A 75 -7.62 4.31 -8.74
N PRO A 76 -7.45 3.31 -7.86
CA PRO A 76 -8.59 2.60 -7.28
C PRO A 76 -9.61 3.50 -6.57
N GLU A 77 -9.18 4.66 -6.04
CA GLU A 77 -10.09 5.64 -5.43
C GLU A 77 -10.91 6.37 -6.48
N ASP A 78 -10.27 6.91 -7.52
CA ASP A 78 -10.95 7.59 -8.61
C ASP A 78 -11.97 6.67 -9.30
N TYR A 79 -11.62 5.41 -9.52
CA TYR A 79 -12.54 4.42 -10.10
C TYR A 79 -13.77 4.18 -9.22
N ARG A 80 -13.59 4.13 -7.89
CA ARG A 80 -14.69 3.94 -6.93
C ARG A 80 -15.63 5.14 -6.91
N TYR A 81 -15.13 6.37 -7.04
CA TYR A 81 -15.98 7.57 -7.08
C TYR A 81 -16.66 7.79 -8.42
N ALA A 82 -16.03 7.43 -9.53
CA ALA A 82 -16.62 7.57 -10.87
C ALA A 82 -17.82 6.64 -11.12
N LYS A 83 -18.08 5.69 -10.22
CA LYS A 83 -19.17 4.70 -10.30
C LYS A 83 -20.37 5.05 -9.41
N ASN A 84 -20.36 6.20 -8.73
CA ASN A 84 -21.50 6.79 -8.02
C ASN A 84 -22.08 7.95 -8.82
#